data_AF-H7BZS9-F1
#
_entry.id   AF-H7BZS9-F1
#
_cell.length_a   1.000
_cell.length_b   1.000
_cell.length_c   1.000
_cell.angle_alpha   90.00
_cell.angle_beta   90.00
_cell.angle_gamma   90.00
#
_symmetry.space_group_name_H-M   'P 1'
#
loop_
_entity.id
_entity.type
_entity.pdbx_description
1 polymer ?
#
loop_
_entity_poly.entity_id
_entity_poly.type
_entity_poly.pdbx_seq_one_letter_code
_entity_poly.pdbx_strand_id
1 'polypeptide(L)'
;TNDGNIFFSPVGILTAIGMVLLGTRGATASQLEEVFHSEKETKSSRIKAEEKEVSTSKSVQMMTQSHSFSFTFLEDLQAKILGIPYKNNDLSMFVLLPNDIDGLEKVNHCSEDGVCNTSYASYF
;
A
#
# COMPACT_ATOMS: atom_id res chain seq x y z
N THR A 1 -9.13 -18.90 -1.81
CA THR A 1 -7.75 -19.24 -2.22
C THR A 1 -7.27 -18.11 -3.10
N ASN A 2 -6.56 -17.11 -2.56
CA ASN A 2 -5.65 -16.20 -3.28
C ASN A 2 -5.16 -15.03 -2.39
N ASP A 3 -4.87 -15.27 -1.10
CA ASP A 3 -4.21 -14.26 -0.25
C ASP A 3 -2.70 -14.35 -0.52
N GLY A 4 -2.31 -13.94 -1.72
CA GLY A 4 -0.93 -13.94 -2.19
C GLY A 4 -0.18 -12.70 -1.73
N ASN A 5 1.13 -12.79 -1.60
CA ASN A 5 1.96 -11.61 -1.38
C ASN A 5 1.87 -10.70 -2.61
N ILE A 6 1.66 -9.41 -2.36
CA ILE A 6 1.52 -8.40 -3.41
C ILE A 6 2.67 -7.40 -3.31
N PHE A 7 3.33 -7.13 -4.43
CA PHE A 7 4.38 -6.12 -4.54
C PHE A 7 4.21 -5.36 -5.85
N PHE A 8 4.23 -4.02 -5.77
CA PHE A 8 4.07 -3.15 -6.93
C PHE A 8 5.13 -2.05 -6.95
N SER A 9 5.46 -1.57 -8.15
CA SER A 9 6.33 -0.42 -8.36
C SER A 9 5.53 0.70 -9.02
N PRO A 10 5.15 1.76 -8.28
CA PRO A 10 4.40 2.89 -8.85
C PRO A 10 5.10 3.51 -10.06
N VAL A 11 6.42 3.70 -9.98
CA VAL A 11 7.22 4.26 -11.08
C VAL A 11 7.26 3.32 -12.28
N GLY A 12 7.38 2.01 -12.06
CA GLY A 12 7.33 1.01 -13.14
C GLY A 12 5.99 0.99 -13.85
N ILE A 13 4.89 1.03 -13.09
CA ILE A 13 3.52 1.09 -13.63
C ILE A 13 3.33 2.38 -14.43
N LEU A 14 3.67 3.55 -13.86
CA LEU A 14 3.60 4.85 -14.55
C LEU A 14 4.39 4.85 -15.86
N THR A 15 5.62 4.31 -15.84
CA THR A 15 6.48 4.25 -17.02
C THR A 15 5.85 3.41 -18.13
N ALA A 16 5.34 2.22 -17.79
CA ALA A 16 4.67 1.36 -18.76
C ALA A 16 3.44 2.04 -19.37
N ILE A 17 2.61 2.67 -18.53
CA ILE A 17 1.41 3.33 -19.05
C ILE A 17 1.76 4.56 -19.88
N GLY A 18 2.78 5.34 -19.51
CA GLY A 18 3.29 6.46 -20.32
C GLY A 18 3.74 6.03 -21.72
N MET A 19 4.43 4.89 -21.84
CA MET A 19 4.81 4.31 -23.15
C MET A 19 3.57 3.91 -23.97
N VAL A 20 2.55 3.34 -23.33
CA VAL A 20 1.30 2.94 -24.01
C VAL A 20 0.51 4.17 -24.47
N LEU A 21 0.41 5.22 -23.65
CA LEU A 21 -0.25 6.48 -24.02
C LEU A 21 0.36 7.10 -25.27
N LEU A 22 1.70 7.16 -25.35
CA LEU A 22 2.40 7.73 -26.51
C LEU A 22 2.28 6.86 -27.78
N GLY A 23 2.09 5.54 -27.63
CA GLY A 23 1.99 4.59 -28.74
C GLY A 23 0.57 4.31 -29.24
N THR A 24 -0.47 4.67 -28.48
CA THR A 24 -1.88 4.42 -28.82
C THR A 24 -2.52 5.61 -29.53
N ARG A 25 -3.60 5.37 -30.27
CA ARG A 25 -4.30 6.42 -31.03
C ARG A 25 -5.80 6.11 -31.09
N GLY A 26 -6.63 7.16 -31.16
CA GLY A 26 -8.09 7.03 -31.24
C GLY A 26 -8.70 6.53 -29.93
N ALA A 27 -9.69 5.63 -30.01
CA ALA A 27 -10.50 5.21 -28.85
C ALA A 27 -9.67 4.65 -27.68
N THR A 28 -8.58 3.92 -27.95
CA THR A 28 -7.71 3.37 -26.91
C THR A 28 -6.94 4.45 -26.15
N ALA A 29 -6.54 5.54 -26.83
CA ALA A 29 -5.87 6.66 -26.17
C ALA A 29 -6.85 7.39 -25.22
N SER A 30 -8.08 7.64 -25.68
CA SER A 30 -9.11 8.30 -24.86
C SER A 30 -9.52 7.47 -23.63
N GLN A 31 -9.65 6.15 -23.75
CA GLN A 31 -9.93 5.27 -22.60
C GLN A 31 -8.81 5.30 -21.57
N LEU A 32 -7.55 5.38 -22.02
CA LEU A 32 -6.42 5.40 -21.12
C LEU A 32 -6.25 6.76 -20.45
N GLU A 33 -6.50 7.86 -21.15
CA GLU A 33 -6.52 9.21 -20.57
C GLU A 33 -7.63 9.38 -19.52
N GLU A 34 -8.78 8.73 -19.66
CA GLU A 34 -9.86 8.74 -18.67
C GLU A 34 -9.43 8.13 -17.33
N VAL A 35 -8.63 7.06 -17.37
CA VAL A 35 -8.07 6.42 -16.16
C VAL A 35 -7.14 7.37 -15.38
N PHE A 36 -6.45 8.28 -16.06
CA PHE A 36 -5.54 9.25 -15.42
C PHE A 36 -6.22 10.48 -14.83
N HIS A 37 -7.42 10.83 -15.31
CA HIS A 37 -8.17 11.99 -14.83
C HIS A 37 -9.17 11.65 -13.72
N SER A 38 -9.28 10.38 -13.32
CA SER A 38 -10.11 9.97 -12.19
C SER A 38 -9.40 10.22 -10.87
N GLU A 39 -9.41 11.48 -10.41
CA GLU A 39 -9.46 11.74 -8.98
C GLU A 39 -10.94 11.79 -8.56
N LYS A 40 -11.30 10.83 -7.70
CA LYS A 40 -12.53 10.71 -6.90
C LYS A 40 -13.69 9.92 -7.53
N GLU A 41 -14.06 8.91 -6.74
CA GLU A 41 -15.30 8.10 -6.78
C GLU A 41 -15.43 7.08 -7.91
N THR A 42 -14.92 5.87 -7.67
CA THR A 42 -15.50 4.67 -8.28
C THR A 42 -16.01 3.76 -7.17
N LYS A 43 -17.34 3.73 -7.02
CA LYS A 43 -18.05 2.86 -6.07
C LYS A 43 -17.62 1.41 -6.26
N SER A 44 -16.99 0.87 -5.23
CA SER A 44 -16.60 -0.53 -5.07
C SER A 44 -17.79 -1.46 -5.33
N SER A 45 -17.72 -2.22 -6.43
CA SER A 45 -18.52 -3.43 -6.59
C SER A 45 -17.98 -4.47 -5.61
N ARG A 46 -18.71 -4.65 -4.51
CA ARG A 46 -18.41 -5.59 -3.42
C ARG A 46 -18.24 -7.01 -3.97
N ILE A 47 -16.99 -7.49 -4.06
CA ILE A 47 -16.71 -8.92 -4.01
C ILE A 47 -16.71 -9.27 -2.52
N LYS A 48 -17.69 -10.07 -2.08
CA LYS A 48 -17.76 -10.52 -0.69
C LYS A 48 -16.55 -11.40 -0.40
N ALA A 49 -15.67 -10.94 0.49
CA ALA A 49 -14.72 -11.81 1.16
C ALA A 49 -15.49 -12.61 2.23
N GLU A 50 -15.49 -13.94 2.09
CA GLU A 50 -15.85 -14.82 3.19
C GLU A 50 -14.59 -15.06 4.03
N GLU A 51 -14.70 -14.71 5.30
CA GLU A 51 -13.67 -14.84 6.30
C GLU A 51 -13.47 -16.33 6.63
N LYS A 52 -12.27 -16.83 6.35
CA LYS A 52 -11.84 -18.15 6.80
C LYS A 52 -10.50 -18.00 7.50
N GLU A 53 -10.56 -17.85 8.81
CA GLU A 53 -9.40 -17.98 9.68
C GLU A 53 -8.75 -19.35 9.46
N VAL A 54 -7.52 -19.34 8.98
CA VAL A 54 -6.64 -20.51 8.97
C VAL A 54 -5.37 -20.07 9.66
N SER A 55 -5.31 -20.29 10.98
CA SER A 55 -4.14 -20.08 11.83
C SER A 55 -3.08 -21.16 11.56
N THR A 56 -2.58 -21.19 10.33
CA THR A 56 -1.42 -22.03 9.98
C THR A 56 -0.15 -21.25 10.26
N SER A 57 0.50 -21.57 11.37
CA SER A 57 1.82 -21.04 11.67
C SER A 57 2.84 -21.65 10.70
N LYS A 58 3.67 -20.79 10.11
CA LYS A 58 4.79 -21.18 9.25
C LYS A 58 6.07 -20.66 9.88
N SER A 59 7.06 -21.52 9.99
CA SER A 59 8.39 -21.09 10.42
C SER A 59 9.02 -20.23 9.32
N VAL A 60 9.36 -18.99 9.65
CA VAL A 60 10.01 -18.04 8.75
C VAL A 60 11.33 -17.63 9.38
N GLN A 61 12.40 -17.59 8.58
CA GLN A 61 13.68 -17.06 9.04
C GLN A 61 13.54 -15.57 9.30
N MET A 62 13.67 -15.18 10.56
CA MET A 62 13.58 -13.78 10.96
C MET A 62 14.91 -13.07 10.72
N MET A 63 14.85 -11.81 10.33
CA MET A 63 15.99 -10.90 10.33
C MET A 63 16.03 -10.14 11.67
N THR A 64 17.22 -9.75 12.13
CA THR A 64 17.38 -8.97 13.37
C THR A 64 18.46 -7.92 13.20
N GLN A 65 18.15 -6.68 13.58
CA GLN A 65 19.05 -5.56 13.53
C GLN A 65 18.78 -4.65 14.74
N SER A 66 19.84 -4.07 15.31
CA SER A 66 19.74 -3.13 16.43
C SER A 66 20.38 -1.80 16.03
N HIS A 67 19.54 -0.77 15.88
CA HIS A 67 19.96 0.60 15.58
C HIS A 67 18.88 1.58 16.03
N SER A 68 19.19 2.87 16.02
CA SER A 68 18.19 3.93 16.21
C SER A 68 17.41 4.10 14.91
N PHE A 69 16.09 3.93 14.98
CA PHE A 69 15.19 4.06 13.84
C PHE A 69 14.05 5.03 14.16
N SER A 70 13.55 5.71 13.14
CA SER A 70 12.35 6.54 13.25
C SER A 70 11.13 5.63 13.36
N PHE A 71 10.35 5.78 14.43
CA PHE A 71 9.17 4.98 14.71
C PHE A 71 8.04 5.88 15.19
N THR A 72 6.82 5.65 14.70
CA THR A 72 5.62 6.30 15.23
C THR A 72 4.41 5.38 15.25
N PHE A 73 3.42 5.74 16.06
CA PHE A 73 2.15 5.03 16.20
C PHE A 73 1.05 5.78 15.46
N LEU A 74 0.22 5.07 14.70
CA LEU A 74 -0.96 5.60 14.03
C LEU A 74 -2.18 5.08 14.78
N GLU A 75 -2.75 5.92 15.64
CA GLU A 75 -3.93 5.58 16.47
C GLU A 75 -5.13 5.20 15.61
N ASP A 76 -5.37 5.94 14.53
CA ASP A 76 -6.51 5.73 13.61
C ASP A 76 -6.46 4.35 12.93
N LEU A 77 -5.27 3.91 12.53
CA LEU A 77 -5.07 2.62 11.85
C LEU A 77 -4.78 1.48 12.82
N GLN A 78 -4.62 1.75 14.11
CA GLN A 78 -4.11 0.80 15.10
C GLN A 78 -2.86 0.06 14.59
N ALA A 79 -1.93 0.84 14.05
CA ALA A 79 -0.72 0.34 13.42
C ALA A 79 0.51 1.15 13.83
N LYS A 80 1.67 0.51 13.67
CA LYS A 80 2.99 1.08 13.91
C LYS A 80 3.69 1.28 12.58
N ILE A 81 4.36 2.42 12.40
CA ILE A 81 5.22 2.64 11.24
C ILE A 81 6.67 2.75 11.69
N LEU A 82 7.56 2.03 11.00
CA LEU A 82 9.00 2.02 11.24
C LEU A 82 9.73 2.38 9.94
N GLY A 83 10.56 3.42 9.99
CA GLY A 83 11.44 3.81 8.88
C GLY A 83 12.82 3.18 9.02
N ILE A 84 13.23 2.42 7.99
CA ILE A 84 14.53 1.76 7.89
C ILE A 84 15.31 2.42 6.74
N PRO A 85 16.29 3.29 7.03
CA PRO A 85 17.08 3.95 6.00
C PRO A 85 18.04 2.97 5.33
N TYR A 86 18.17 3.09 4.00
CA TYR A 86 19.20 2.43 3.22
C TYR A 86 20.50 3.25 3.25
N LYS A 87 21.53 2.76 2.55
CA LYS A 87 22.84 3.41 2.46
C LYS A 87 22.69 4.86 1.97
N ASN A 88 23.43 5.76 2.62
CA ASN A 88 23.45 7.22 2.36
C ASN A 88 22.16 7.97 2.72
N ASN A 89 21.13 7.32 3.25
CA ASN A 89 19.88 7.96 3.68
C ASN A 89 19.09 8.64 2.54
N ASP A 90 19.40 8.30 1.27
CA ASP A 90 18.67 8.77 0.09
C ASP A 90 17.31 8.07 -0.10
N LEU A 91 17.19 6.86 0.48
CA LEU A 91 16.03 6.00 0.38
C LEU A 91 15.77 5.33 1.74
N SER A 92 14.50 5.19 2.10
CA SER A 92 14.08 4.51 3.33
C SER A 92 12.94 3.56 3.02
N MET A 93 12.97 2.36 3.62
CA MET A 93 11.84 1.46 3.65
C MET A 93 10.96 1.81 4.85
N PHE A 94 9.68 2.08 4.61
CA PHE A 94 8.70 2.22 5.68
C PHE A 94 7.92 0.92 5.82
N VAL A 95 7.90 0.37 7.02
CA VAL A 95 7.16 -0.85 7.37
C VAL A 95 5.96 -0.45 8.20
N LEU A 96 4.75 -0.73 7.71
CA LEU A 96 3.50 -0.55 8.43
C LEU A 96 3.09 -1.89 9.04
N LEU A 97 3.01 -1.95 10.37
CA LEU A 97 2.73 -3.15 11.14
C LEU A 97 1.47 -2.95 11.98
N PRO A 98 0.36 -3.66 11.70
CA PRO A 98 -0.82 -3.67 12.57
C PRO A 98 -0.48 -4.15 13.98
N ASN A 99 -1.23 -3.66 14.98
CA ASN A 99 -1.05 -4.13 16.37
C ASN A 99 -1.59 -5.55 16.59
N ASP A 100 -2.66 -5.90 15.89
CA ASP A 100 -3.31 -7.22 15.95
C ASP A 100 -2.80 -8.13 14.83
N ILE A 101 -2.73 -9.44 15.07
CA ILE A 101 -2.26 -10.44 14.10
C ILE A 101 -3.14 -10.42 12.83
N ASP A 102 -4.46 -10.25 13.01
CA ASP A 102 -5.44 -10.17 11.93
C ASP A 102 -5.80 -8.71 11.58
N GLY A 103 -5.01 -7.74 12.07
CA GLY A 103 -5.30 -6.31 11.95
C GLY A 103 -5.05 -5.70 10.57
N LEU A 104 -4.50 -6.46 9.60
CA LEU A 104 -4.16 -5.95 8.27
C LEU A 104 -5.41 -5.53 7.47
N GLU A 105 -6.54 -6.20 7.69
CA GLU A 105 -7.80 -5.86 7.01
C GLU A 105 -8.28 -4.44 7.35
N LYS A 106 -8.19 -4.04 8.63
CA LYS A 106 -8.58 -2.70 9.11
C LYS A 106 -7.70 -1.61 8.50
N VAL A 107 -6.41 -1.91 8.30
CA VAL A 107 -5.44 -1.01 7.66
C VAL A 107 -5.78 -0.80 6.18
N ASN A 108 -6.18 -1.86 5.47
CA ASN A 108 -6.53 -1.76 4.05
C ASN A 108 -7.77 -0.87 3.82
N HIS A 109 -8.80 -1.02 4.66
CA HIS A 109 -10.03 -0.24 4.56
C HIS A 109 -9.79 1.28 4.75
N CYS A 110 -8.90 1.63 5.68
CA CYS A 110 -8.48 3.00 5.93
C CYS A 110 -7.76 3.66 4.73
N SER A 111 -7.07 2.87 3.90
CA SER A 111 -6.40 3.37 2.69
C SER A 111 -7.36 3.62 1.53
N GLU A 112 -8.50 2.91 1.48
CA GLU A 112 -9.49 3.03 0.41
C GLU A 112 -10.47 4.19 0.63
N ASP A 113 -10.78 4.51 1.89
CA ASP A 113 -11.81 5.51 2.22
C ASP A 113 -11.29 6.95 2.25
N GLY A 114 -9.98 7.20 2.12
CA GLY A 114 -9.39 8.55 2.11
C GLY A 114 -9.60 9.36 3.40
N VAL A 115 -10.22 8.75 4.43
CA VAL A 115 -10.48 9.34 5.75
C VAL A 115 -9.58 8.64 6.77
N CYS A 116 -8.29 8.86 6.64
CA CYS A 116 -7.38 8.85 7.78
C CYS A 116 -7.08 10.31 8.12
N ASN A 117 -7.08 10.68 9.40
CA ASN A 117 -6.86 12.06 9.79
C ASN A 117 -5.56 12.56 9.16
N THR A 118 -5.66 13.60 8.30
CA THR A 118 -4.59 14.04 7.38
C THR A 118 -3.36 14.64 8.09
N SER A 119 -3.37 14.68 9.42
CA SER A 119 -2.39 15.39 10.25
C SER A 119 -0.97 14.79 10.24
N TYR A 120 -0.78 13.60 9.66
CA TYR A 120 0.50 12.88 9.69
C TYR A 120 1.41 13.14 8.48
N ALA A 121 0.93 13.80 7.42
CA ALA A 121 1.75 14.14 6.25
C ALA A 121 2.84 15.20 6.53
N SER A 122 2.85 15.78 7.73
CA SER A 122 3.75 16.88 8.13
C SER A 122 4.97 16.42 8.96
N TYR A 123 5.13 15.11 9.22
CA TYR A 123 6.14 14.59 10.16
C TYR A 123 7.28 13.78 9.52
N PHE A 124 7.37 13.73 8.20
CA PHE A 124 8.46 13.10 7.46
C PHE A 124 8.92 13.97 6.29
#